data_AF-A0A7W1Z764-F1
#
_entry.id   AF-A0A7W1Z764-F1
#
_cell.length_a   1.000
_cell.length_b   1.000
_cell.length_c   1.000
_cell.angle_alpha   90.00
_cell.angle_beta   90.00
_cell.angle_gamma   90.00
#
_symmetry.space_group_name_H-M   'P 1'
#
loop_
_entity.id
_entity.type
_entity.pdbx_description
1 polymer ?
#
loop_
_entity_poly.entity_id
_entity_poly.type
_entity_poly.pdbx_seq_one_letter_code
_entity_poly.pdbx_strand_id
1 'polypeptide(L)' 'PINRGVEITSDVADSSQSIILEQVENGVAVRMAVLFLLAGRA' A
#
# COMPACT_ATOMS: atom_id res chain seq x y z
N PRO A 1 -2.42 0.29 8.37
CA PRO A 1 -3.78 0.40 8.97
C PRO A 1 -4.15 1.88 9.05
N ILE A 2 -5.43 2.21 8.88
CA ILE A 2 -5.92 3.59 8.96
C ILE A 2 -7.03 3.67 10.01
N ASN A 3 -7.08 4.78 10.74
CA ASN A 3 -8.16 5.07 11.67
C ASN A 3 -9.20 6.00 11.02
N ARG A 4 -10.31 5.41 10.54
CA ARG A 4 -11.41 6.15 9.89
C ARG A 4 -12.10 7.10 10.86
N GLY A 5 -12.45 8.29 10.40
CA GLY A 5 -13.08 9.36 11.20
C GLY A 5 -12.13 10.06 12.16
N VAL A 6 -10.84 9.67 12.20
CA VAL A 6 -9.79 10.33 12.99
C VAL A 6 -8.68 10.83 12.08
N GLU A 7 -8.05 9.95 11.30
CA GLU A 7 -6.96 10.28 10.35
C GLU A 7 -7.48 10.62 8.97
N ILE A 8 -8.52 9.91 8.53
CA ILE A 8 -9.13 10.04 7.20
C ILE A 8 -10.63 9.81 7.30
N THR A 9 -11.40 10.62 6.60
CA THR A 9 -12.85 10.44 6.53
C THR A 9 -13.20 9.25 5.64
N SER A 10 -14.32 8.58 5.92
CA SER A 10 -14.70 7.37 5.17
C SER A 10 -15.00 7.66 3.69
N ASP A 11 -15.62 8.81 3.40
CA ASP A 11 -15.90 9.26 2.04
C ASP A 11 -14.63 9.44 1.20
N VAL A 12 -13.55 9.95 1.79
CA VAL A 12 -12.26 10.07 1.09
C VAL A 12 -11.59 8.71 0.92
N ALA A 13 -11.56 7.90 2.00
CA ALA A 13 -10.95 6.56 1.97
C ALA A 13 -11.62 5.61 0.97
N ASP A 14 -12.92 5.78 0.70
CA ASP A 14 -13.70 4.96 -0.24
C ASP A 14 -14.03 5.70 -1.55
N SER A 15 -13.45 6.89 -1.76
CA SER A 15 -13.71 7.68 -2.97
C SER A 15 -13.17 7.00 -4.23
N SER A 16 -13.66 7.43 -5.39
CA SER A 16 -13.13 6.97 -6.69
C SER A 16 -11.68 7.40 -6.95
N GLN A 17 -11.14 8.31 -6.14
CA GLN A 17 -9.73 8.74 -6.21
C GLN A 17 -8.86 7.99 -5.20
N SER A 18 -9.45 7.11 -4.38
CA SER A 18 -8.73 6.34 -3.38
C SER A 18 -7.93 5.20 -4.03
N ILE A 19 -6.63 5.16 -3.75
CA ILE A 19 -5.70 4.13 -4.22
C ILE A 19 -5.15 3.27 -3.07
N ILE A 20 -5.82 3.27 -1.91
CA ILE A 20 -5.32 2.61 -0.69
C ILE A 20 -5.15 1.10 -0.91
N LEU A 21 -6.09 0.46 -1.60
CA LEU A 21 -6.03 -0.99 -1.87
C LEU A 21 -4.91 -1.32 -2.86
N GLU A 22 -4.78 -0.54 -3.93
CA GLU A 22 -3.69 -0.67 -4.91
C GLU A 22 -2.31 -0.49 -4.23
N GLN A 23 -2.19 0.45 -3.31
CA GLN A 23 -0.96 0.67 -2.54
C GLN A 23 -0.61 -0.54 -1.65
N VAL A 24 -1.58 -1.17 -1.00
CA VAL A 24 -1.37 -2.37 -0.18
C VAL A 24 -0.94 -3.56 -1.05
N GLU A 25 -1.62 -3.76 -2.18
CA GLU A 25 -1.31 -4.82 -3.16
C GLU A 25 0.11 -4.64 -3.72
N ASN A 26 0.44 -3.43 -4.17
CA ASN A 26 1.76 -3.09 -4.69
C ASN A 26 2.87 -3.27 -3.65
N GLY A 27 2.56 -3.21 -2.36
CA GLY A 27 3.51 -3.47 -1.28
C GLY A 27 4.18 -4.86 -1.36
N VAL A 28 3.49 -5.88 -1.87
CA VAL A 28 4.09 -7.21 -2.08
C VAL A 28 5.17 -7.15 -3.15
N ALA A 29 4.87 -6.55 -4.30
CA ALA A 29 5.82 -6.43 -5.41
C ALA A 29 7.08 -5.66 -4.99
N VAL A 30 6.93 -4.56 -4.25
CA VAL A 30 8.07 -3.77 -3.75
C VAL A 30 8.94 -4.61 -2.81
N ARG A 31 8.37 -5.31 -1.84
CA ARG A 31 9.15 -6.16 -0.93
C ARG A 31 9.85 -7.30 -1.66
N MET A 32 9.18 -7.93 -2.63
CA MET A 32 9.79 -8.99 -3.44
C MET A 32 10.95 -8.47 -4.28
N ALA A 33 10.83 -7.27 -4.86
CA ALA A 33 11.93 -6.63 -5.58
C ALA A 33 13.12 -6.34 -4.67
N VAL A 34 12.87 -5.79 -3.47
CA VAL A 34 13.92 -5.52 -2.47
C VAL A 34 14.60 -6.83 -2.04
N LEU A 35 13.83 -7.87 -1.71
CA LEU A 35 14.38 -9.18 -1.35
C LEU A 35 15.16 -9.80 -2.50
N PHE A 36 14.70 -9.67 -3.75
CA PHE A 36 15.45 -10.13 -4.90
C PHE A 36 16.82 -9.47 -5.00
N LEU A 37 16.88 -8.13 -4.88
CA LEU A 37 18.15 -7.40 -4.96
C LEU A 37 19.12 -7.73 -3.81
N LEU A 38 18.60 -7.91 -2.59
CA LEU A 38 19.43 -8.09 -1.40
C LEU A 38 19.75 -9.56 -1.08
N ALA A 39 18.82 -10.47 -1.30
CA ALA A 39 18.95 -11.90 -0.96
C ALA A 39 19.21 -12.79 -2.19
N GLY A 40 18.85 -12.33 -3.40
CA GLY A 40 19.03 -13.10 -4.64
C GLY A 40 20.44 -13.09 -5.22
N ARG A 41 21.39 -12.34 -4.62
CA ARG A 41 22.64 -11.90 -5.27
C ARG A 41 22.34 -11.31 -6.66
N ALA A 42 21.95 -10.03 -6.67
CA ALA A 42 22.21 -9.21 -7.85
C ALA A 42 23.73 -9.13 -8.11
#